data_AF-A0A3L6TKP4-F1
#
_entry.id   AF-A0A3L6TKP4-F1
#
_cell.length_a   1.000
_cell.length_b   1.000
_cell.length_c   1.000
_cell.angle_alpha   90.00
_cell.angle_beta   90.00
_cell.angle_gamma   90.00
#
_symmetry.space_group_name_H-M   'P 1'
#
loop_
_entity.id
_entity.type
_entity.pdbx_description
1 polymer ?
#
loop_
_entity_poly.entity_id
_entity_poly.type
_entity_poly.pdbx_seq_one_letter_code
_entity_poly.pdbx_strand_id
1 'polypeptide(L)'
;MELIFQNNDTRMQSYHMDGYAFFVVGMDYGEWTEDSRGTYNKGDGVARSTIQVYPGAWAAVLVSLDNVGVWNVRSENLDSWYLGQEVYVRVVNPEDAGNKTEMAIPDNALFCGQLHREQTPHQKMGVSAAAPRSPSALVSAALLLAGSFVLAP
;
A
#
# COMPACT_ATOMS: atom_id res chain seq x y z
N MET A 1 -4.82 12.98 17.50
CA MET A 1 -5.74 11.83 17.53
C MET A 1 -5.07 10.68 18.26
N GLU A 2 -5.82 9.91 19.04
CA GLU A 2 -5.36 8.67 19.67
C GLU A 2 -5.89 7.48 18.86
N LEU A 3 -5.01 6.52 18.54
CA LEU A 3 -5.38 5.26 17.92
C LEU A 3 -4.97 4.12 18.84
N ILE A 4 -5.91 3.22 19.13
CA ILE A 4 -5.68 2.01 19.92
C ILE A 4 -5.85 0.81 19.00
N PHE A 5 -4.79 0.03 18.88
CA PHE A 5 -4.81 -1.25 18.17
C PHE A 5 -4.92 -2.37 19.19
N GLN A 6 -6.06 -3.08 19.20
CA GLN A 6 -6.29 -4.26 20.01
C GLN A 6 -6.10 -5.51 19.14
N ASN A 7 -5.28 -6.47 19.58
CA ASN A 7 -5.07 -7.72 18.88
C ASN A 7 -5.62 -8.90 19.68
N ASN A 8 -6.83 -9.35 19.32
CA ASN A 8 -7.48 -10.53 19.90
C ASN A 8 -7.17 -11.82 19.13
N ASP A 9 -6.28 -11.77 18.15
CA ASP A 9 -5.83 -12.93 17.39
C ASP A 9 -4.61 -13.60 18.07
N THR A 10 -4.29 -14.80 17.60
CA THR A 10 -3.16 -15.64 17.99
C THR A 10 -1.86 -15.28 17.28
N ARG A 11 -1.92 -14.43 16.25
CA ARG A 11 -0.76 -13.99 15.46
C ARG A 11 -0.48 -12.51 15.69
N MET A 12 0.79 -12.14 15.61
CA MET A 12 1.19 -10.73 15.66
C MET A 12 0.62 -10.00 14.45
N GLN A 13 -0.05 -8.88 14.70
CA GLN A 13 -0.53 -7.97 13.66
C GLN A 13 0.45 -6.81 13.50
N SER A 14 0.51 -6.22 12.31
CA SER A 14 1.32 -5.04 12.05
C SER A 14 0.48 -4.03 11.30
N TYR A 15 0.44 -2.79 11.78
CA TYR A 15 -0.37 -1.73 11.18
C TYR A 15 0.50 -0.58 10.73
N HIS A 16 0.29 -0.10 9.51
CA HIS A 16 0.97 1.05 8.91
C HIS A 16 -0.01 2.21 8.70
N MET A 17 0.46 3.44 8.88
CA MET A 17 -0.30 4.66 8.57
C MET A 17 0.45 5.47 7.51
N ASP A 18 -0.18 5.64 6.34
CA ASP A 18 0.36 6.46 5.27
C ASP A 18 0.36 7.95 5.66
N GLY A 19 1.31 8.71 5.14
CA GLY A 19 1.36 10.18 5.28
C GLY A 19 1.76 10.70 6.66
N TYR A 20 1.94 9.83 7.66
CA TYR A 20 2.26 10.21 9.02
C TYR A 20 3.30 9.31 9.68
N ALA A 21 4.07 9.91 10.58
CA ALA A 21 4.61 9.19 11.71
C ALA A 21 3.74 9.48 12.94
N PHE A 22 3.61 8.48 13.80
CA PHE A 22 2.93 8.56 15.08
C PHE A 22 3.89 8.24 16.22
N PHE A 23 3.60 8.74 17.41
CA PHE A 23 4.34 8.41 18.61
C PHE A 23 3.71 7.20 19.28
N VAL A 24 4.49 6.16 19.51
CA VAL A 24 4.06 5.00 20.31
C VAL A 24 4.09 5.41 21.77
N VAL A 25 2.91 5.46 22.40
CA VAL A 25 2.78 5.96 23.78
C VAL A 25 2.51 4.84 24.78
N GLY A 26 1.98 3.70 24.36
CA GLY A 26 1.73 2.59 25.26
C GLY A 26 1.61 1.27 24.51
N MET A 27 1.98 0.19 25.19
CA MET A 27 1.72 -1.16 24.74
C MET A 27 1.73 -2.08 25.96
N ASP A 28 0.81 -3.04 26.00
CA ASP A 28 0.78 -4.05 27.05
C ASP A 28 -0.02 -5.28 26.60
N TYR A 29 0.10 -6.38 27.33
CA TYR A 29 -0.76 -7.55 27.17
C TYR A 29 -2.14 -7.31 27.81
N GLY A 30 -3.14 -8.05 27.33
CA GLY A 30 -4.53 -7.95 27.76
C GLY A 30 -5.36 -7.05 26.87
N GLU A 31 -6.49 -6.60 27.41
CA GLU A 31 -7.38 -5.64 26.76
C GLU A 31 -7.04 -4.23 27.20
N TRP A 32 -6.97 -3.32 26.23
CA TRP A 32 -6.83 -1.90 26.53
C TRP A 32 -8.05 -1.38 27.32
N THR A 33 -7.80 -0.56 28.33
CA THR A 33 -8.84 0.15 29.09
C THR A 33 -8.49 1.63 29.20
N GLU A 34 -9.44 2.47 29.62
CA GLU A 34 -9.16 3.90 29.79
C GLU A 34 -8.08 4.18 30.84
N ASP A 35 -7.97 3.32 31.87
CA ASP A 35 -6.95 3.39 32.92
C ASP A 35 -5.54 3.20 32.36
N SER A 36 -5.39 2.50 31.22
CA SER A 36 -4.10 2.32 30.53
C SER A 36 -3.46 3.65 30.13
N ARG A 37 -4.23 4.74 29.98
CA ARG A 37 -3.69 6.08 29.69
C ARG A 37 -2.77 6.61 30.79
N GLY A 38 -2.88 6.08 32.00
CA GLY A 38 -2.00 6.39 33.12
C GLY A 38 -0.57 5.88 32.94
N THR A 39 -0.36 4.85 32.11
CA THR A 39 0.98 4.25 31.87
C THR A 39 1.65 4.76 30.61
N TYR A 40 1.00 5.67 29.87
CA TYR A 40 1.52 6.16 28.61
C TYR A 40 2.83 6.94 28.78
N ASN A 41 3.81 6.62 27.93
CA ASN A 41 4.99 7.43 27.71
C ASN A 41 4.64 8.69 26.89
N LYS A 42 4.57 9.83 27.56
CA LYS A 42 4.29 11.15 26.94
C LYS A 42 5.53 12.05 26.89
N GLY A 43 6.69 11.56 27.33
CA GLY A 43 7.92 12.34 27.40
C GLY A 43 8.83 12.11 26.20
N ASP A 44 9.15 10.85 25.92
CA ASP A 44 10.14 10.43 24.92
C ASP A 44 9.63 9.29 24.03
N GLY A 45 8.32 9.28 23.74
CA GLY A 45 7.70 8.33 22.82
C GLY A 45 8.41 8.28 21.46
N VAL A 46 8.58 7.08 20.91
CA VAL A 46 9.30 6.87 19.63
C VAL A 46 8.36 7.12 18.47
N ALA A 47 8.80 7.94 17.50
CA ALA A 47 8.10 8.15 16.24
C ALA A 47 8.28 6.95 15.31
N ARG A 48 7.18 6.37 14.82
CA ARG A 48 7.15 5.27 13.83
C ARG A 48 6.00 5.49 12.85
N SER A 49 6.04 4.83 11.70
CA SER A 49 4.90 4.74 10.76
C SER A 49 4.23 3.37 10.76
N THR A 50 4.88 2.37 11.36
CA THR A 50 4.36 1.00 11.52
C THR A 50 4.52 0.54 12.96
N ILE A 51 3.51 -0.13 13.50
CA ILE A 51 3.53 -0.73 14.84
C ILE A 51 3.13 -2.20 14.79
N GLN A 52 3.85 -3.02 15.54
CA GLN A 52 3.52 -4.41 15.80
C GLN A 52 2.65 -4.52 17.05
N VAL A 53 1.62 -5.35 17.00
CA VAL A 53 0.74 -5.67 18.14
C VAL A 53 0.76 -7.17 18.35
N TYR A 54 1.32 -7.59 19.49
CA TYR A 54 1.47 -9.02 19.82
C TYR A 54 0.12 -9.71 20.07
N PRO A 55 0.04 -11.05 19.99
CA PRO A 55 -1.18 -11.78 20.30
C PRO A 55 -1.71 -11.48 21.71
N GLY A 56 -3.00 -11.20 21.83
CA GLY A 56 -3.64 -10.87 23.10
C GLY A 56 -3.11 -9.60 23.75
N ALA A 57 -2.64 -8.64 22.96
CA ALA A 57 -2.04 -7.40 23.43
C ALA A 57 -2.65 -6.17 22.72
N TRP A 58 -2.29 -4.99 23.20
CA TRP A 58 -2.66 -3.73 22.59
C TRP A 58 -1.46 -2.80 22.41
N ALA A 59 -1.61 -1.85 21.48
CA ALA A 59 -0.70 -0.72 21.33
C ALA A 59 -1.50 0.57 21.13
N ALA A 60 -1.11 1.63 21.82
CA ALA A 60 -1.67 2.96 21.70
C ALA A 60 -0.66 3.91 21.07
N VAL A 61 -1.12 4.69 20.10
CA VAL A 61 -0.31 5.69 19.40
C VAL A 61 -1.01 7.04 19.38
N LEU A 62 -0.22 8.11 19.43
CA LEU A 62 -0.69 9.48 19.24
C LEU A 62 -0.17 10.01 17.91
N VAL A 63 -1.07 10.54 17.10
CA VAL A 63 -0.76 11.15 15.81
C VAL A 63 -1.27 12.60 15.77
N SER A 64 -0.42 13.50 15.28
CA SER A 64 -0.80 14.87 14.91
C SER A 64 -1.34 14.83 13.49
N LEU A 65 -2.57 15.30 13.25
CA LEU A 65 -3.18 15.29 11.92
C LEU A 65 -2.99 16.64 11.23
N ASP A 66 -1.76 16.90 10.80
CA ASP A 66 -1.31 18.15 10.16
C ASP A 66 -1.07 18.05 8.64
N ASN A 67 -1.27 16.86 8.06
CA ASN A 67 -1.11 16.58 6.65
C ASN A 67 -2.47 16.33 5.98
N VAL A 68 -2.97 17.33 5.24
CA VAL A 68 -4.27 17.29 4.56
C VAL A 68 -4.25 16.23 3.46
N GLY A 69 -5.33 15.46 3.35
CA GLY A 69 -5.47 14.42 2.34
C GLY A 69 -6.28 13.23 2.83
N VAL A 70 -6.17 12.12 2.10
CA VAL A 70 -6.78 10.84 2.46
C VAL A 70 -5.68 9.82 2.68
N TRP A 71 -5.62 9.29 3.89
CA TRP A 71 -4.53 8.43 4.35
C TRP A 71 -5.05 7.08 4.79
N ASN A 72 -4.39 6.02 4.37
CA ASN A 72 -4.78 4.67 4.69
C ASN A 72 -4.07 4.20 5.98
N VAL A 73 -4.81 3.58 6.87
CA VAL A 73 -4.30 2.84 8.02
C VAL A 73 -4.65 1.37 7.78
N ARG A 74 -3.66 0.52 7.56
CA ARG A 74 -3.88 -0.87 7.12
C ARG A 74 -3.01 -1.87 7.82
N SER A 75 -3.46 -3.12 7.77
CA SER A 75 -2.60 -4.26 8.06
C SER A 75 -1.47 -4.36 7.03
N GLU A 76 -0.26 -4.61 7.51
CA GLU A 76 0.90 -4.97 6.68
C GLU A 76 0.93 -6.47 6.33
N ASN A 77 0.01 -7.26 6.90
CA ASN A 77 -0.24 -8.61 6.41
C ASN A 77 -1.09 -8.53 5.14
N LEU A 78 -0.53 -9.03 4.03
CA LEU A 78 -1.18 -8.97 2.71
C LEU A 78 -2.52 -9.70 2.66
N ASP A 79 -2.66 -10.84 3.35
CA ASP A 79 -3.92 -11.60 3.36
C ASP A 79 -5.01 -10.82 4.10
N SER A 80 -4.67 -10.27 5.27
CA SER A 80 -5.60 -9.43 6.04
C SER A 80 -5.97 -8.15 5.30
N TRP A 81 -4.99 -7.51 4.64
CA TRP A 81 -5.25 -6.31 3.84
C TRP A 81 -6.16 -6.63 2.66
N TYR A 82 -5.91 -7.71 1.94
CA TYR A 82 -6.77 -8.17 0.85
C TYR A 82 -8.20 -8.45 1.31
N LEU A 83 -8.36 -8.95 2.53
CA LEU A 83 -9.67 -9.18 3.16
C LEU A 83 -10.31 -7.91 3.75
N GLY A 84 -9.67 -6.74 3.60
CA GLY A 84 -10.23 -5.44 3.95
C GLY A 84 -9.89 -4.96 5.36
N GLN A 85 -8.84 -5.47 6.00
CA GLN A 85 -8.38 -4.95 7.30
C GLN A 85 -7.63 -3.61 7.11
N GLU A 86 -8.39 -2.57 6.81
CA GLU A 86 -7.91 -1.21 6.59
C GLU A 86 -9.00 -0.16 6.92
N VAL A 87 -8.58 1.07 7.15
CA VAL A 87 -9.46 2.23 7.30
C VAL A 87 -8.81 3.45 6.65
N TYR A 88 -9.61 4.29 6.02
CA TYR A 88 -9.15 5.55 5.43
C TYR A 88 -9.51 6.73 6.32
N VAL A 89 -8.53 7.58 6.61
CA VAL A 89 -8.66 8.80 7.39
C VAL A 89 -8.57 9.99 6.45
N ARG A 90 -9.65 10.77 6.35
CA ARG A 90 -9.66 12.03 5.59
C ARG A 90 -9.39 13.20 6.52
N VAL A 91 -8.26 13.85 6.31
CA VAL A 91 -7.85 15.06 7.04
C VAL A 91 -8.16 16.26 6.15
N VAL A 92 -8.99 17.16 6.66
CA VAL A 92 -9.42 18.37 5.96
C VAL A 92 -8.93 19.61 6.70
N ASN A 93 -8.59 20.66 5.95
CA ASN A 93 -8.35 21.97 6.54
C ASN A 93 -9.61 22.84 6.38
N PRO A 94 -10.36 23.10 7.47
CA PRO A 94 -11.59 23.89 7.40
C PRO A 94 -11.34 25.38 7.15
N GLU A 95 -10.14 25.88 7.42
CA GLU A 95 -9.79 27.29 7.27
C GLU A 95 -9.37 27.63 5.82
N ASP A 96 -9.09 26.61 5.02
CA ASP A 96 -8.69 26.75 3.64
C ASP A 96 -9.88 26.69 2.69
N ALA A 97 -10.56 27.83 2.54
CA ALA A 97 -11.70 28.00 1.65
C ALA A 97 -11.38 27.76 0.15
N GLY A 98 -10.09 27.63 -0.22
CA GLY A 98 -9.63 27.47 -1.60
C GLY A 98 -9.03 26.11 -1.94
N ASN A 99 -9.06 25.13 -1.03
CA ASN A 99 -8.37 23.83 -1.18
C ASN A 99 -6.91 23.98 -1.68
N LYS A 100 -6.19 24.97 -1.15
CA LYS A 100 -4.79 25.26 -1.50
C LYS A 100 -3.78 24.42 -0.72
N THR A 101 -4.20 23.83 0.39
CA THR A 101 -3.35 23.04 1.30
C THR A 101 -3.25 21.58 0.87
N GLU A 102 -4.31 21.02 0.28
CA GLU A 102 -4.23 19.75 -0.44
C GLU A 102 -3.62 19.98 -1.82
N MET A 103 -2.62 19.19 -2.19
CA MET A 103 -2.04 19.29 -3.54
C MET A 103 -3.10 18.94 -4.59
N ALA A 104 -3.09 19.66 -5.71
CA ALA A 104 -3.94 19.33 -6.84
C ALA A 104 -3.64 17.91 -7.36
N ILE A 105 -4.68 17.21 -7.79
CA ILE A 105 -4.54 15.89 -8.44
C ILE A 105 -3.64 16.06 -9.68
N PRO A 106 -2.60 15.23 -9.86
CA PRO A 106 -1.70 15.36 -10.99
C PRO A 106 -2.40 15.05 -12.32
N ASP A 107 -1.95 15.68 -13.42
CA ASP A 107 -2.58 15.55 -14.75
C ASP A 107 -2.62 14.11 -15.29
N ASN A 108 -1.72 13.25 -14.81
CA ASN A 108 -1.63 11.83 -15.16
C ASN A 108 -2.39 10.91 -14.19
N ALA A 109 -3.25 11.44 -13.34
CA ALA A 109 -4.13 10.62 -12.51
C ALA A 109 -5.15 9.86 -13.37
N LEU A 110 -5.33 8.59 -13.05
CA LEU A 110 -6.34 7.73 -13.66
C LEU A 110 -7.66 7.88 -12.90
N PHE A 111 -8.71 8.26 -13.61
CA PHE A 111 -10.06 8.37 -13.09
C PHE A 111 -10.88 7.12 -13.42
N CYS A 112 -11.55 6.56 -12.42
CA CYS A 112 -12.38 5.38 -12.55
C CYS A 112 -13.71 5.53 -11.79
N GLY A 113 -14.60 4.53 -11.91
CA GLY A 113 -15.90 4.55 -11.23
C GLY A 113 -16.74 5.76 -11.61
N GLN A 114 -17.25 6.48 -10.60
CA GLN A 114 -18.08 7.67 -10.79
C GLN A 114 -17.32 8.82 -11.48
N LEU A 115 -15.99 8.86 -11.35
CA LEU A 115 -15.15 9.90 -11.94
C LEU A 115 -14.67 9.56 -13.35
N HIS A 116 -15.06 8.43 -13.94
CA HIS A 116 -14.57 8.01 -15.26
C HIS A 116 -14.79 9.08 -16.36
N ARG A 117 -15.79 9.95 -16.22
CA ARG A 117 -16.06 11.04 -17.16
C ARG A 117 -15.04 12.19 -17.11
N GLU A 118 -14.30 12.30 -16.02
CA GLU A 118 -13.20 13.26 -15.83
C GLU A 118 -11.88 12.76 -16.45
N GLN A 119 -11.86 11.53 -16.97
CA GLN A 119 -10.68 10.96 -17.61
C GLN A 119 -10.29 11.77 -18.84
N THR A 120 -9.19 12.51 -18.74
CA THR A 120 -8.53 13.09 -19.91
C THR A 120 -7.91 11.97 -20.74
N PRO A 121 -7.84 12.09 -22.08
CA PRO A 121 -7.12 11.14 -22.91
C PRO A 121 -5.65 11.17 -22.47
N HIS A 122 -5.23 10.23 -21.62
CA HIS A 122 -3.81 9.99 -21.42
C HIS A 122 -3.21 9.73 -22.79
N GLN A 123 -2.05 10.33 -23.07
CA GLN A 123 -1.21 9.95 -24.22
C GLN A 123 -1.28 8.43 -24.30
N LYS A 124 -1.88 7.91 -25.38
CA LYS A 124 -2.04 6.47 -25.59
C LYS A 124 -0.70 5.85 -25.24
N MET A 125 -0.58 5.20 -24.08
CA MET A 125 0.56 4.34 -23.80
C MET A 125 0.51 3.37 -24.96
N GLY A 126 1.46 3.52 -25.89
CA GLY A 126 1.51 2.73 -27.09
C GLY A 126 1.36 1.30 -26.63
N VAL A 127 0.31 0.63 -27.11
CA VAL A 127 0.16 -0.81 -26.94
C VAL A 127 1.53 -1.36 -27.31
N SER A 128 2.25 -1.97 -26.37
CA SER A 128 3.52 -2.62 -26.69
C SER A 128 3.20 -3.53 -27.86
N ALA A 129 3.70 -3.17 -29.04
CA ALA A 129 3.48 -3.96 -30.23
C ALA A 129 4.13 -5.30 -29.91
N ALA A 130 3.32 -6.34 -29.72
CA ALA A 130 3.82 -7.68 -29.74
C ALA A 130 4.61 -7.80 -31.04
N ALA A 131 5.93 -7.98 -30.94
CA ALA A 131 6.79 -8.07 -32.09
C ALA A 131 6.18 -9.10 -33.06
N PRO A 132 5.98 -8.77 -34.35
CA PRO A 132 5.47 -9.76 -35.28
C PRO A 132 6.47 -10.92 -35.30
N ARG A 133 5.99 -12.13 -34.98
CA ARG A 133 6.79 -13.35 -35.13
C ARG A 133 7.18 -13.44 -36.60
N SER A 134 8.45 -13.17 -36.90
CA SER A 134 9.01 -13.40 -38.23
C SER A 134 8.85 -14.89 -38.58
N PRO A 135 8.27 -15.25 -39.75
CA PRO A 135 8.15 -16.63 -40.16
C PRO A 135 9.49 -17.25 -40.60
N SER A 136 10.59 -16.50 -40.53
CA SER A 136 11.91 -16.93 -41.04
C SER A 136 12.63 -18.00 -40.20
N ALA A 137 12.07 -18.43 -39.07
CA ALA A 137 12.69 -19.47 -38.24
C ALA A 137 12.43 -20.92 -38.72
N LEU A 138 11.64 -21.13 -39.77
CA LEU A 138 11.35 -22.47 -40.31
C LEU A 138 12.30 -22.93 -41.44
N VAL A 139 13.21 -22.08 -41.93
CA VAL A 139 14.05 -22.42 -43.10
C VAL A 139 15.42 -23.02 -42.72
N SER A 140 15.88 -22.88 -41.47
CA SER A 140 17.22 -23.37 -41.08
C SER A 140 17.28 -24.80 -40.53
N ALA A 141 16.14 -25.50 -40.41
CA ALA A 141 16.11 -26.89 -39.90
C ALA A 141 16.12 -27.95 -41.02
N ALA A 142 15.93 -27.57 -42.29
CA ALA A 142 15.83 -28.52 -43.41
C ALA A 142 17.16 -28.83 -44.12
N LEU A 143 18.25 -28.14 -43.78
CA LEU A 143 19.57 -28.28 -44.44
C LEU A 143 20.59 -29.13 -43.68
N LEU A 144 20.21 -29.75 -42.55
CA LEU A 144 21.11 -30.61 -41.76
C LEU A 144 20.78 -32.11 -41.85
N LEU A 145 19.87 -32.53 -42.73
CA LEU A 145 19.50 -33.94 -42.92
C LEU A 145 19.90 -34.54 -44.29
N ALA A 146 20.65 -33.80 -45.12
CA ALA A 146 21.06 -34.26 -46.46
C ALA A 146 22.58 -34.53 -46.58
N GLY A 147 23.24 -34.93 -45.48
CA GLY A 147 24.70 -35.03 -45.41
C GLY A 147 25.28 -36.36 -44.89
N SER A 148 24.52 -37.44 -44.89
CA SER A 148 25.02 -38.73 -44.37
C SER A 148 24.42 -39.93 -45.08
N PHE A 149 24.67 -40.06 -46.39
CA PHE A 149 24.70 -41.37 -47.04
C PHE A 149 25.71 -41.35 -48.20
N VAL A 150 26.42 -42.47 -48.32
CA VAL A 150 27.33 -42.89 -49.40
C VAL A 150 28.82 -42.60 -49.18
N LEU A 151 29.50 -43.51 -48.46
CA LEU A 151 30.75 -44.12 -48.93
C LEU A 151 30.91 -45.53 -48.32
N ALA A 152 30.76 -46.58 -49.15
CA ALA A 152 31.39 -47.91 -49.10
C ALA A 152 30.54 -48.88 -49.96
N PRO A 153 31.18 -49.69 -50.81
CA PRO A 153 31.72 -50.98 -50.35
C PRO A 153 33.23 -50.94 -50.06
#